data_AF-A0A449C0H3-F1
#
_entry.id   AF-A0A449C0H3-F1
#
_cell.length_a   1.000
_cell.length_b   1.000
_cell.length_c   1.000
_cell.angle_alpha   90.00
_cell.angle_beta   90.00
_cell.angle_gamma   90.00
#
_symmetry.space_group_name_H-M   'P 1'
#
loop_
_entity.id
_entity.type
_entity.pdbx_description
1 polymer ?
#
loop_
_entity_poly.entity_id
_entity_poly.type
_entity_poly.pdbx_seq_one_letter_code
_entity_poly.pdbx_strand_id
1 'polypeptide(L)'
;MKMFTQTQIQNFNLEKMDGIYSHGAYAYLKGYKTILRKFSFFDLELILYALSAHNVLENAVFLTVDSAYVINTNGGIQHEDAYIDTDDELKIKSSIKYAKINNKDYTPIILNNIKDLFTIGDIISIEIYNQLYADQDINNDTLNGLHAELDNYYKIYVPGSNNKLVLSPLNTSKIYGLNYISKLYNIHVNEILSIGNDTNDIELLASTGYSVALKNSTYGALKVARCICTHSNNQNAIANIVYKTIKGKQI
;
A
#
# COMPACT_ATOMS: atom_id res chain seq x y z
N MET A 1 10.00 -6.79 9.00
CA MET A 1 11.44 -7.10 8.85
C MET A 1 12.07 -5.92 8.13
N LYS A 2 13.03 -5.19 8.73
CA LYS A 2 13.72 -4.10 8.01
C LYS A 2 14.69 -4.74 7.02
N MET A 3 14.40 -4.58 5.73
CA MET A 3 15.17 -5.21 4.63
C MET A 3 16.60 -4.68 4.54
N PHE A 4 16.84 -3.46 5.06
CA PHE A 4 18.13 -2.80 5.11
C PHE A 4 18.33 -2.12 6.47
N THR A 5 19.58 -2.07 6.96
CA THR A 5 19.97 -1.24 8.11
C THR A 5 20.00 0.24 7.71
N GLN A 6 19.91 1.17 8.67
CA GLN A 6 20.03 2.60 8.34
C GLN A 6 21.36 2.93 7.65
N THR A 7 22.45 2.30 8.09
CA THR A 7 23.76 2.43 7.44
C THR A 7 23.71 1.96 5.99
N GLN A 8 23.03 0.86 5.67
CA GLN A 8 22.86 0.41 4.29
C GLN A 8 21.99 1.37 3.47
N ILE A 9 20.92 1.91 4.05
CA ILE A 9 20.06 2.91 3.40
C ILE A 9 20.87 4.14 3.01
N GLN A 10 21.68 4.66 3.93
CA GLN A 10 22.55 5.81 3.69
C GLN A 10 23.64 5.48 2.66
N ASN A 11 24.37 4.37 2.84
CA ASN A 11 25.49 4.00 1.98
C ASN A 11 25.06 3.73 0.53
N PHE A 12 23.90 3.12 0.33
CA PHE A 12 23.39 2.80 -1.01
C PHE A 12 22.39 3.83 -1.53
N ASN A 13 22.18 4.94 -0.81
CA ASN A 13 21.17 5.96 -1.13
C ASN A 13 19.80 5.32 -1.46
N LEU A 14 19.35 4.34 -0.66
CA LEU A 14 18.12 3.60 -0.98
C LEU A 14 16.87 4.49 -0.94
N GLU A 15 16.91 5.61 -0.21
CA GLU A 15 15.88 6.65 -0.22
C GLU A 15 15.76 7.38 -1.57
N LYS A 16 16.73 7.18 -2.47
CA LYS A 16 16.76 7.73 -3.83
C LYS A 16 16.50 6.66 -4.90
N MET A 17 16.09 5.44 -4.51
CA MET A 17 15.78 4.40 -5.48
C MET A 17 14.50 4.72 -6.22
N ASP A 18 14.62 4.76 -7.54
CA ASP A 18 13.49 4.87 -8.44
C ASP A 18 12.56 3.65 -8.28
N GLY A 19 11.25 3.91 -8.27
CA GLY A 19 10.30 2.84 -8.01
C GLY A 19 8.85 3.21 -8.27
N ILE A 20 8.02 2.18 -8.27
CA ILE A 20 6.56 2.27 -8.33
C ILE A 20 5.99 1.84 -7.00
N TYR A 21 4.98 2.58 -6.54
CA TYR A 21 4.39 2.44 -5.22
C TYR A 21 2.86 2.44 -5.32
N SER A 22 2.20 2.07 -4.21
CA SER A 22 0.74 1.99 -4.09
C SER A 22 0.06 1.33 -5.30
N HIS A 23 0.46 0.08 -5.59
CA HIS A 23 -0.08 -0.71 -6.69
C HIS A 23 0.06 -0.08 -8.09
N GLY A 24 0.95 0.88 -8.31
CA GLY A 24 1.06 1.57 -9.60
C GLY A 24 0.49 2.98 -9.62
N ALA A 25 -0.05 3.48 -8.51
CA ALA A 25 -0.70 4.78 -8.48
C ALA A 25 0.29 5.95 -8.55
N TYR A 26 1.54 5.77 -8.09
CA TYR A 26 2.58 6.78 -8.26
C TYR A 26 3.98 6.16 -8.47
N ALA A 27 4.86 6.97 -9.06
CA ALA A 27 6.27 6.68 -9.23
C ALA A 27 7.10 7.64 -8.37
N TYR A 28 8.20 7.17 -7.81
CA TYR A 28 9.26 8.03 -7.30
C TYR A 28 10.44 7.89 -8.23
N LEU A 29 10.87 8.98 -8.86
CA LEU A 29 11.90 8.98 -9.88
C LEU A 29 12.83 10.16 -9.65
N LYS A 30 14.13 9.89 -9.47
CA LYS A 30 15.18 10.91 -9.33
C LYS A 30 14.86 11.98 -8.26
N GLY A 31 14.22 11.56 -7.17
CA GLY A 31 13.80 12.46 -6.08
C GLY A 31 12.40 13.07 -6.22
N TYR A 32 11.68 12.80 -7.31
CA TYR A 32 10.36 13.38 -7.57
C TYR A 32 9.26 12.33 -7.48
N LYS A 33 8.22 12.61 -6.70
CA LYS A 33 6.99 11.83 -6.65
C LYS A 33 6.06 12.27 -7.77
N THR A 34 5.73 11.37 -8.69
CA THR A 34 4.81 11.59 -9.81
C THR A 34 3.57 10.73 -9.65
N ILE A 35 2.42 11.37 -9.51
CA ILE A 35 1.13 10.68 -9.44
C ILE A 35 0.73 10.24 -10.84
N LEU A 36 0.49 8.94 -11.01
CA LEU A 36 0.06 8.32 -12.26
C LEU A 36 -1.45 8.12 -12.28
N ARG A 37 -2.05 7.79 -11.13
CA ARG A 37 -3.48 7.55 -10.93
C ARG A 37 -3.92 8.07 -9.57
N LYS A 38 -5.12 8.63 -9.52
CA LYS A 38 -5.78 9.12 -8.31
C LYS A 38 -7.28 8.94 -8.42
N PHE A 39 -7.96 8.94 -7.28
CA PHE A 39 -9.42 9.00 -7.24
C PHE A 39 -9.88 10.41 -7.66
N SER A 40 -10.94 10.46 -8.46
CA SER A 40 -11.64 11.69 -8.78
C SER A 40 -12.57 12.11 -7.63
N PHE A 41 -13.11 13.33 -7.70
CA PHE A 41 -14.12 13.79 -6.75
C PHE A 41 -15.34 12.86 -6.70
N PHE A 42 -15.86 12.46 -7.87
CA PHE A 42 -16.99 11.53 -7.97
C PHE A 42 -16.67 10.16 -7.39
N ASP A 43 -15.43 9.70 -7.55
CA ASP A 43 -15.03 8.43 -6.94
C ASP A 43 -15.09 8.48 -5.42
N LEU A 44 -14.62 9.59 -4.85
CA LEU A 44 -14.67 9.79 -3.40
C LEU A 44 -16.12 9.86 -2.90
N GLU A 45 -17.03 10.53 -3.61
CA GLU A 45 -18.44 10.54 -3.23
C GLU A 45 -19.05 9.14 -3.20
N LEU A 46 -18.82 8.32 -4.23
CA LEU A 46 -19.32 6.95 -4.28
C LEU A 46 -18.73 6.08 -3.17
N ILE A 47 -17.42 6.19 -2.94
CA ILE A 47 -16.73 5.42 -1.90
C ILE A 47 -17.23 5.83 -0.51
N LEU A 48 -17.36 7.13 -0.23
CA LEU A 48 -17.87 7.60 1.06
C LEU A 48 -19.32 7.16 1.28
N TYR A 49 -20.16 7.19 0.24
CA TYR A 49 -21.52 6.66 0.31
C TYR A 49 -21.53 5.18 0.70
N ALA A 50 -20.75 4.34 0.01
CA ALA A 50 -20.64 2.91 0.32
C ALA A 50 -20.12 2.68 1.76
N LEU A 51 -19.04 3.37 2.14
CA LEU A 51 -18.49 3.27 3.49
C LEU A 51 -19.51 3.64 4.58
N SER A 52 -20.30 4.68 4.36
CA SER A 52 -21.37 5.09 5.27
C SER A 52 -22.52 4.08 5.30
N ALA A 53 -22.96 3.56 4.15
CA ALA A 53 -24.03 2.56 4.08
C ALA A 53 -23.68 1.27 4.84
N HIS A 54 -22.40 0.91 4.87
CA HIS A 54 -21.85 -0.25 5.57
C HIS A 54 -21.36 0.05 7.00
N ASN A 55 -21.51 1.28 7.50
CA ASN A 55 -21.04 1.73 8.81
C ASN A 55 -19.54 1.51 9.07
N VAL A 56 -18.69 1.68 8.05
CA VAL A 56 -17.23 1.47 8.13
C VAL A 56 -16.41 2.70 7.71
N LEU A 57 -17.02 3.88 7.73
CA LEU A 57 -16.33 5.12 7.39
C LEU A 57 -15.06 5.33 8.25
N GLU A 58 -15.14 5.05 9.55
CA GLU A 58 -14.00 5.14 10.47
C GLU A 58 -12.98 4.01 10.29
N ASN A 59 -13.28 2.99 9.48
CA ASN A 59 -12.34 1.91 9.20
C ASN A 59 -11.45 2.20 7.98
N ALA A 60 -11.70 3.30 7.28
CA ALA A 60 -10.99 3.68 6.08
C ALA A 60 -9.76 4.54 6.37
N VAL A 61 -8.67 4.22 5.68
CA VAL A 61 -7.43 4.99 5.62
C VAL A 61 -7.26 5.51 4.21
N PHE A 62 -7.27 6.82 4.05
CA PHE A 62 -7.07 7.50 2.76
C PHE A 62 -5.60 7.85 2.59
N LEU A 63 -4.98 7.38 1.51
CA LEU A 63 -3.55 7.53 1.29
C LEU A 63 -3.30 8.54 0.17
N THR A 64 -2.47 9.53 0.47
CA THR A 64 -1.78 10.36 -0.53
C THR A 64 -0.36 9.83 -0.72
N VAL A 65 0.45 10.48 -1.57
CA VAL A 65 1.86 10.09 -1.77
C VAL A 65 2.74 10.36 -0.56
N ASP A 66 2.28 11.17 0.39
CA ASP A 66 3.06 11.67 1.53
C ASP A 66 2.45 11.29 2.88
N SER A 67 1.17 10.96 2.95
CA SER A 67 0.47 10.86 4.23
C SER A 67 -0.69 9.88 4.19
N ALA A 68 -1.04 9.39 5.37
CA ALA A 68 -2.20 8.55 5.61
C ALA A 68 -3.20 9.34 6.47
N TYR A 69 -4.47 9.35 6.06
CA TYR A 69 -5.53 10.10 6.72
C TYR A 69 -6.63 9.16 7.17
N VAL A 70 -7.15 9.38 8.38
CA VAL A 70 -8.28 8.63 8.94
C VAL A 70 -9.37 9.59 9.37
N ILE A 71 -10.62 9.20 9.22
CA ILE A 71 -11.76 10.03 9.66
C ILE A 71 -12.13 9.61 11.07
N ASN A 72 -12.29 10.59 11.96
CA ASN A 72 -12.85 10.39 13.30
C ASN A 72 -14.15 11.19 13.42
N THR A 73 -15.28 10.49 13.46
CA THR A 73 -16.62 11.10 13.57
C THR A 73 -17.14 11.12 15.01
N ASN A 74 -16.46 10.45 15.95
CA ASN A 74 -16.76 10.53 17.37
C ASN A 74 -16.32 11.89 17.93
N GLY A 75 -17.28 12.83 18.00
CA GLY A 75 -17.12 14.23 18.43
C GLY A 75 -16.66 14.47 19.88
N GLY A 76 -15.97 13.52 20.52
CA GLY A 76 -15.46 13.61 21.89
C GLY A 76 -13.95 13.39 22.04
N ILE A 77 -13.19 13.14 20.97
CA ILE A 77 -11.74 12.92 21.05
C ILE A 77 -11.05 14.09 20.36
N GLN A 78 -10.72 15.13 21.14
CA GLN A 78 -9.78 16.15 20.70
C GLN A 78 -8.38 15.52 20.63
N HIS A 79 -7.63 15.84 19.57
CA HIS A 79 -6.24 15.41 19.38
C HIS A 79 -5.38 16.00 20.45
N GLU A 80 -4.37 15.26 20.90
CA GLU A 80 -3.54 15.80 21.94
C GLU A 80 -2.03 15.66 21.66
N ASP A 81 -1.31 16.74 21.93
CA ASP A 81 0.14 16.88 21.79
C ASP A 81 0.84 16.38 23.06
N ALA A 82 1.97 15.68 22.94
CA ALA A 82 2.81 15.37 24.09
C ALA A 82 3.77 16.53 24.39
N TYR A 83 3.91 16.91 25.66
CA TYR A 83 4.93 17.86 26.11
C TYR A 83 5.57 17.40 27.43
N ILE A 84 6.80 17.85 27.68
CA ILE A 84 7.50 17.64 28.95
C ILE A 84 7.21 18.88 29.81
N ASP A 85 6.66 18.66 31.01
CA ASP A 85 6.31 19.73 31.95
C ASP A 85 7.52 20.13 32.81
N THR A 86 7.43 21.22 33.57
CA THR A 86 8.52 21.77 34.39
C THR A 86 9.04 20.84 35.47
N ASP A 87 8.32 19.75 35.76
CA ASP A 87 8.69 18.74 36.75
C ASP A 87 9.42 17.53 36.12
N ASP A 88 9.87 17.62 34.86
CA ASP A 88 10.54 16.55 34.08
C ASP A 88 9.71 15.26 33.94
N GLU A 89 8.40 15.34 34.18
CA GLU A 89 7.46 14.26 33.92
C GLU A 89 6.90 14.34 32.49
N LEU A 90 6.89 13.20 31.79
CA LEU A 90 6.21 13.06 30.51
C LEU A 90 4.69 13.10 30.75
N LYS A 91 4.08 14.27 30.59
CA LYS A 91 2.62 14.40 30.64
C LYS A 91 2.04 14.19 29.25
N ILE A 92 1.26 13.11 29.14
CA ILE A 92 0.49 12.82 27.94
C ILE A 92 -0.71 13.73 27.99
N LYS A 93 -0.73 14.76 27.14
CA LYS A 93 -1.97 15.48 26.93
C LYS A 93 -2.95 14.63 26.12
N SER A 94 -2.58 13.41 25.62
CA SER A 94 -2.98 12.58 24.41
C SER A 94 -3.51 11.12 24.52
N SER A 95 -4.81 10.93 24.28
CA SER A 95 -5.66 9.75 24.32
C SER A 95 -6.14 9.46 22.90
N ILE A 96 -5.23 9.53 21.93
CA ILE A 96 -5.48 9.08 20.57
C ILE A 96 -5.83 7.59 20.62
N LYS A 97 -7.05 7.24 20.20
CA LYS A 97 -7.38 5.88 19.79
C LYS A 97 -6.46 5.55 18.60
N TYR A 98 -5.43 4.74 18.82
CA TYR A 98 -4.45 4.43 17.78
C TYR A 98 -5.11 3.64 16.64
N ALA A 99 -5.19 4.26 15.46
CA ALA A 99 -5.50 3.53 14.24
C ALA A 99 -4.36 2.53 13.97
N LYS A 100 -4.67 1.23 13.96
CA LYS A 100 -3.71 0.16 13.69
C LYS A 100 -3.46 0.04 12.19
N ILE A 101 -2.70 0.97 11.64
CA ILE A 101 -2.27 0.86 10.24
C ILE A 101 -1.11 -0.14 10.17
N ASN A 102 -1.24 -1.14 9.30
CA ASN A 102 -0.21 -2.17 9.12
C ASN A 102 1.08 -1.64 8.44
N ASN A 103 1.12 -0.35 8.11
CA ASN A 103 2.28 0.34 7.56
C ASN A 103 2.90 1.27 8.62
N LYS A 104 4.07 0.88 9.12
CA LYS A 104 4.81 1.60 10.17
C LYS A 104 5.44 2.91 9.69
N ASP A 105 5.41 3.17 8.39
CA ASP A 105 6.03 4.33 7.78
C ASP A 105 5.15 5.58 7.85
N TYR A 106 3.88 5.45 8.27
CA TYR A 106 2.96 6.57 8.41
C TYR A 106 2.45 6.70 9.85
N THR A 107 2.56 7.91 10.39
CA THR A 107 1.72 8.36 11.51
C THR A 107 0.41 8.88 10.91
N PRO A 108 -0.75 8.28 11.21
CA PRO A 108 -2.02 8.72 10.64
C PRO A 108 -2.37 10.14 11.07
N ILE A 109 -2.79 10.96 10.10
CA ILE A 109 -3.37 12.28 10.31
C ILE A 109 -4.88 12.10 10.46
N ILE A 110 -5.44 12.63 11.54
CA ILE A 110 -6.87 12.45 11.81
C ILE A 110 -7.64 13.66 11.27
N LEU A 111 -8.70 13.37 10.52
CA LEU A 111 -9.66 14.35 10.00
C LEU A 111 -10.93 14.32 10.86
N ASN A 112 -11.27 15.46 11.47
CA ASN A 112 -12.47 15.59 12.30
C ASN A 112 -13.72 15.92 11.48
N ASN A 113 -13.53 16.40 10.24
CA ASN A 113 -14.62 16.66 9.31
C ASN A 113 -14.38 15.89 8.01
N ILE A 114 -15.40 15.16 7.56
CA ILE A 114 -15.36 14.44 6.29
C ILE A 114 -15.05 15.37 5.10
N LYS A 115 -15.44 16.65 5.19
CA LYS A 115 -15.18 17.65 4.14
C LYS A 115 -13.69 17.94 3.97
N ASP A 116 -12.89 17.76 5.01
CA ASP A 116 -11.44 18.00 4.96
C ASP A 116 -10.76 16.98 4.03
N LEU A 117 -11.38 15.82 3.79
CA LEU A 117 -10.88 14.84 2.84
C LEU A 117 -10.73 15.41 1.42
N PHE A 118 -11.52 16.42 1.06
CA PHE A 118 -11.43 17.05 -0.27
C PHE A 118 -10.32 18.10 -0.36
N THR A 119 -9.57 18.35 0.72
CA THR A 119 -8.47 19.32 0.77
C THR A 119 -7.10 18.70 1.02
N ILE A 120 -7.03 17.41 1.37
CA ILE A 120 -5.76 16.70 1.66
C ILE A 120 -4.88 16.41 0.44
N GLY A 121 -5.36 16.76 -0.76
CA GLY A 121 -4.67 16.52 -2.03
C GLY A 121 -5.09 15.22 -2.71
N ASP A 122 -4.20 14.70 -3.56
CA ASP A 122 -4.50 13.59 -4.44
C ASP A 122 -4.47 12.25 -3.70
N ILE A 123 -5.65 11.66 -3.50
CA ILE A 123 -5.81 10.33 -2.90
C ILE A 123 -5.53 9.28 -3.96
N ILE A 124 -4.57 8.41 -3.68
CA ILE A 124 -4.02 7.43 -4.61
C ILE A 124 -4.40 5.99 -4.25
N SER A 125 -4.81 5.75 -3.01
CA SER A 125 -5.21 4.44 -2.50
C SER A 125 -6.10 4.64 -1.27
N ILE A 126 -7.04 3.72 -1.04
CA ILE A 126 -7.85 3.70 0.18
C ILE A 126 -7.77 2.30 0.76
N GLU A 127 -7.43 2.17 2.04
CA GLU A 127 -7.43 0.89 2.74
C GLU A 127 -8.61 0.84 3.71
N ILE A 128 -9.47 -0.18 3.59
CA ILE A 128 -10.66 -0.34 4.44
C ILE A 128 -10.45 -1.57 5.30
N TYR A 129 -10.30 -1.38 6.60
CA TYR A 129 -10.02 -2.45 7.55
C TYR A 129 -11.33 -3.06 8.10
N ASN A 130 -11.34 -4.35 8.44
CA ASN A 130 -12.43 -4.91 9.23
C ASN A 130 -12.44 -4.35 10.67
N GLN A 131 -11.26 -3.96 11.16
CA GLN A 131 -11.04 -3.32 12.45
C GLN A 131 -9.79 -2.43 12.36
N LEU A 132 -9.98 -1.11 12.43
CA LEU A 132 -8.89 -0.13 12.47
C LEU A 132 -8.55 0.28 13.92
N TYR A 133 -9.57 0.42 14.76
CA TYR A 133 -9.42 0.76 16.19
C TYR A 133 -9.69 -0.45 17.09
N ALA A 134 -9.08 -0.48 18.28
CA ALA A 134 -9.15 -1.64 19.17
C ALA A 134 -10.55 -1.95 19.72
N ASP A 135 -11.42 -0.94 19.76
CA ASP A 135 -12.78 -0.97 20.26
C ASP A 135 -13.84 -1.22 19.17
N GLN A 136 -13.42 -1.33 17.90
CA GLN A 136 -14.35 -1.67 16.82
C GLN A 136 -14.64 -3.17 16.80
N ASP A 137 -15.91 -3.53 16.61
CA ASP A 137 -16.30 -4.91 16.37
C ASP A 137 -15.79 -5.39 15.00
N ILE A 138 -15.22 -6.60 14.96
CA ILE A 138 -14.78 -7.21 13.72
C ILE A 138 -16.00 -7.80 13.00
N ASN A 139 -16.34 -7.25 11.83
CA ASN A 139 -17.35 -7.82 10.93
C ASN A 139 -16.75 -8.10 9.54
N ASN A 140 -16.48 -9.38 9.27
CA ASN A 140 -15.92 -9.79 7.98
C ASN A 140 -16.94 -9.76 6.83
N ASP A 141 -18.24 -9.89 7.12
CA ASP A 141 -19.29 -9.85 6.10
C ASP A 141 -19.40 -8.46 5.47
N THR A 142 -19.08 -7.41 6.25
CA THR A 142 -19.05 -6.03 5.76
C THR A 142 -18.02 -5.84 4.65
N LEU A 143 -16.81 -6.41 4.78
CA LEU A 143 -15.81 -6.33 3.71
C LEU A 143 -16.26 -7.08 2.46
N ASN A 144 -16.95 -8.21 2.60
CA ASN A 144 -17.49 -8.94 1.44
C ASN A 144 -18.58 -8.13 0.72
N GLY A 145 -19.47 -7.49 1.47
CA GLY A 145 -20.50 -6.59 0.93
C GLY A 145 -19.90 -5.41 0.16
N LEU A 146 -18.91 -4.73 0.77
CA LEU A 146 -18.18 -3.64 0.12
C LEU A 146 -17.43 -4.08 -1.12
N HIS A 147 -16.78 -5.26 -1.07
CA HIS A 147 -16.10 -5.79 -2.24
C HIS A 147 -17.08 -5.97 -3.40
N ALA A 148 -18.23 -6.61 -3.18
CA ALA A 148 -19.22 -6.85 -4.22
C ALA A 148 -19.82 -5.54 -4.78
N GLU A 149 -19.98 -4.51 -3.95
CA GLU A 149 -20.50 -3.21 -4.36
C GLU A 149 -19.47 -2.41 -5.20
N LEU A 150 -18.20 -2.48 -4.83
CA LEU A 150 -17.16 -1.60 -5.36
C LEU A 150 -16.29 -2.22 -6.47
N ASP A 151 -16.31 -3.55 -6.68
CA ASP A 151 -15.40 -4.21 -7.64
C ASP A 151 -15.60 -3.80 -9.11
N ASN A 152 -16.80 -3.36 -9.47
CA ASN A 152 -17.13 -2.91 -10.83
C ASN A 152 -16.60 -1.50 -11.11
N TYR A 153 -16.32 -0.74 -10.05
CA TYR A 153 -15.95 0.68 -10.13
C TYR A 153 -14.50 0.93 -9.80
N TYR A 154 -13.84 0.02 -9.05
CA TYR A 154 -12.49 0.19 -8.55
C TYR A 154 -11.70 -1.10 -8.63
N LYS A 155 -10.37 -0.97 -8.67
CA LYS A 155 -9.52 -2.14 -8.48
C LYS A 155 -9.42 -2.44 -6.99
N ILE A 156 -9.79 -3.65 -6.60
CA ILE A 156 -9.72 -4.12 -5.23
C ILE A 156 -8.66 -5.19 -5.11
N TYR A 157 -7.74 -5.01 -4.16
CA TYR A 157 -6.80 -6.04 -3.72
C TYR A 157 -7.15 -6.45 -2.29
N VAL A 158 -7.27 -7.76 -2.07
CA VAL A 158 -7.48 -8.35 -0.75
C VAL A 158 -6.16 -9.01 -0.33
N PRO A 159 -5.41 -8.44 0.64
CA PRO A 159 -4.20 -9.06 1.14
C PRO A 159 -4.51 -10.40 1.79
N GLY A 160 -3.56 -11.35 1.76
CA GLY A 160 -3.77 -12.70 2.32
C GLY A 160 -4.13 -12.79 3.81
N SER A 161 -4.00 -11.68 4.58
CA SER A 161 -4.52 -11.57 5.95
C SER A 161 -6.04 -11.45 6.02
N ASN A 162 -6.71 -11.14 4.91
CA ASN A 162 -8.17 -10.96 4.76
C ASN A 162 -8.81 -9.97 5.76
N ASN A 163 -8.01 -9.08 6.35
CA ASN A 163 -8.47 -8.13 7.35
C ASN A 163 -8.71 -6.72 6.77
N LYS A 164 -8.48 -6.53 5.46
CA LYS A 164 -8.71 -5.27 4.78
C LYS A 164 -8.97 -5.44 3.29
N LEU A 165 -9.62 -4.45 2.70
CA LEU A 165 -9.63 -4.20 1.28
C LEU A 165 -8.65 -3.07 0.96
N VAL A 166 -7.94 -3.17 -0.16
CA VAL A 166 -7.12 -2.08 -0.70
C VAL A 166 -7.74 -1.65 -2.02
N LEU A 167 -8.38 -0.50 -2.01
CA LEU A 167 -8.98 0.13 -3.18
C LEU A 167 -7.93 0.97 -3.88
N SER A 168 -7.88 0.84 -5.20
CA SER A 168 -7.11 1.69 -6.09
C SER A 168 -8.00 2.19 -7.23
N PRO A 169 -7.71 3.35 -7.83
CA PRO A 169 -8.42 3.81 -9.01
C PRO A 169 -8.39 2.76 -10.13
N LEU A 170 -9.40 2.71 -10.99
CA LEU A 170 -9.39 1.80 -12.15
C LEU A 170 -8.13 1.98 -12.99
N ASN A 171 -7.74 0.90 -13.67
CA ASN A 171 -6.53 0.86 -14.49
C ASN A 171 -5.25 1.21 -13.71
N THR A 172 -5.21 0.87 -12.42
CA THR A 172 -4.02 0.91 -11.57
C THR A 172 -3.46 -0.50 -11.42
N SER A 173 -2.17 -0.69 -11.68
CA SER A 173 -1.47 -1.94 -11.40
C SER A 173 0.04 -1.72 -11.45
N LYS A 174 0.80 -2.63 -10.81
CA LYS A 174 2.27 -2.55 -10.79
C LYS A 174 2.84 -2.53 -12.21
N ILE A 175 2.23 -3.24 -13.16
CA ILE A 175 2.66 -3.23 -14.57
C ILE A 175 2.38 -1.88 -15.25
N TYR A 176 1.28 -1.19 -14.96
CA TYR A 176 1.04 0.14 -15.53
C TYR A 176 2.10 1.15 -15.06
N GLY A 177 2.44 1.13 -13.77
CA GLY A 177 3.54 1.94 -13.25
C GLY A 177 4.88 1.54 -13.88
N LEU A 178 5.16 0.24 -13.98
CA LEU A 178 6.40 -0.24 -14.59
C LEU A 178 6.51 0.21 -16.06
N ASN A 179 5.43 0.17 -16.83
CA ASN A 179 5.41 0.64 -18.22
C ASN A 179 5.75 2.13 -18.34
N TYR A 180 5.37 2.94 -17.35
CA TYR A 180 5.78 4.35 -17.30
C TYR A 180 7.29 4.49 -17.12
N ILE A 181 7.87 3.78 -16.13
CA ILE A 181 9.32 3.79 -15.88
C ILE A 181 10.11 3.21 -17.07
N SER A 182 9.66 2.08 -17.61
CA SER A 182 10.27 1.38 -18.75
C SER A 182 10.43 2.31 -19.96
N LYS A 183 9.41 3.11 -20.27
CA LYS A 183 9.48 4.13 -21.35
C LYS A 183 10.51 5.21 -21.06
N LEU A 184 10.57 5.72 -19.83
CA LEU A 184 11.53 6.77 -19.44
C LEU A 184 12.98 6.30 -19.53
N TYR A 185 13.23 5.02 -19.22
CA TYR A 185 14.56 4.42 -19.30
C TYR A 185 14.88 3.77 -20.64
N ASN A 186 13.92 3.75 -21.58
CA ASN A 186 14.02 3.04 -22.86
C ASN A 186 14.43 1.56 -22.69
N ILE A 187 13.85 0.88 -21.69
CA ILE A 187 14.07 -0.54 -21.40
C ILE A 187 12.80 -1.29 -21.78
N HIS A 188 12.88 -2.31 -22.63
CA HIS A 188 11.71 -3.08 -23.00
C HIS A 188 11.27 -4.00 -21.85
N VAL A 189 9.96 -4.23 -21.68
CA VAL A 189 9.45 -5.11 -20.60
C VAL A 189 10.04 -6.52 -20.63
N ASN A 190 10.45 -7.00 -21.82
CA ASN A 190 11.12 -8.29 -22.00
C ASN A 190 12.54 -8.35 -21.42
N GLU A 191 13.12 -7.22 -21.05
CA GLU A 191 14.45 -7.13 -20.43
C GLU A 191 14.37 -7.01 -18.90
N ILE A 192 13.15 -6.96 -18.36
CA ILE A 192 12.90 -6.71 -16.94
C ILE A 192 12.73 -8.04 -16.20
N LEU A 193 13.42 -8.13 -15.05
CA LEU A 193 13.19 -9.16 -14.04
C LEU A 193 12.20 -8.64 -12.98
N SER A 194 11.02 -9.24 -12.90
CA SER A 194 10.09 -9.04 -11.78
C SER A 194 10.16 -10.19 -10.78
N ILE A 195 10.07 -9.86 -9.50
CA ILE A 195 9.96 -10.82 -8.40
C ILE A 195 8.70 -10.47 -7.61
N GLY A 196 7.84 -11.45 -7.33
CA GLY A 196 6.55 -11.24 -6.69
C GLY A 196 6.07 -12.45 -5.89
N ASN A 197 4.99 -12.28 -5.14
CA ASN A 197 4.44 -13.35 -4.31
C ASN A 197 2.91 -13.33 -4.13
N ASP A 198 2.24 -12.23 -4.40
CA ASP A 198 0.81 -12.08 -4.10
C ASP A 198 -0.04 -11.82 -5.35
N THR A 199 -1.36 -11.77 -5.18
CA THR A 199 -2.32 -11.56 -6.27
C THR A 199 -2.10 -10.23 -6.99
N ASN A 200 -1.67 -9.19 -6.28
CA ASN A 200 -1.32 -7.90 -6.88
C ASN A 200 -0.02 -7.92 -7.72
N ASP A 201 0.72 -9.03 -7.74
CA ASP A 201 1.90 -9.23 -8.59
C ASP A 201 1.60 -9.99 -9.88
N ILE A 202 0.41 -10.58 -10.03
CA ILE A 202 0.09 -11.49 -11.15
C ILE A 202 0.30 -10.80 -12.50
N GLU A 203 -0.27 -9.60 -12.70
CA GLU A 203 -0.12 -8.85 -13.96
C GLU A 203 1.35 -8.48 -14.25
N LEU A 204 2.12 -8.16 -13.21
CA LEU A 204 3.54 -7.85 -13.32
C LEU A 204 4.33 -9.08 -13.76
N LEU A 205 4.13 -10.21 -13.07
CA LEU A 205 4.82 -11.48 -13.33
C LEU A 205 4.48 -12.06 -14.71
N ALA A 206 3.25 -11.86 -15.18
CA ALA A 206 2.81 -12.31 -16.49
C ALA A 206 3.39 -11.47 -17.65
N SER A 207 3.73 -10.20 -17.40
CA SER A 207 4.02 -9.23 -18.46
C SER A 207 5.50 -8.93 -18.69
N THR A 208 6.35 -9.04 -17.67
CA THR A 208 7.81 -8.83 -17.81
C THR A 208 8.46 -9.96 -18.60
N GLY A 209 9.72 -9.85 -19.02
CA GLY A 209 10.43 -10.92 -19.75
C GLY A 209 11.03 -12.00 -18.88
N TYR A 210 11.39 -11.66 -17.65
CA TYR A 210 11.85 -12.58 -16.63
C TYR A 210 10.96 -12.40 -15.39
N SER A 211 10.38 -13.48 -14.89
CA SER A 211 9.49 -13.40 -13.73
C SER A 211 9.69 -14.57 -12.77
N VAL A 212 9.83 -14.24 -11.49
CA VAL A 212 10.09 -15.21 -10.42
C VAL A 212 9.05 -15.05 -9.32
N ALA A 213 8.32 -16.11 -9.03
CA ALA A 213 7.47 -16.21 -7.84
C ALA A 213 8.25 -16.87 -6.69
N LEU A 214 8.04 -16.43 -5.45
CA LEU A 214 8.63 -17.05 -4.26
C LEU A 214 7.97 -18.39 -3.92
N LYS A 215 8.65 -19.28 -3.17
CA LYS A 215 8.10 -20.61 -2.82
C LYS A 215 6.73 -20.56 -2.15
N ASN A 216 6.50 -19.58 -1.29
CA ASN A 216 5.26 -19.40 -0.53
C ASN A 216 4.30 -18.38 -1.16
N SER A 217 4.39 -18.19 -2.47
CA SER A 217 3.50 -17.29 -3.20
C SER A 217 2.10 -17.86 -3.34
N THR A 218 1.13 -16.99 -3.63
CA THR A 218 -0.22 -17.41 -3.98
C THR A 218 -0.22 -18.29 -5.24
N TYR A 219 -1.21 -19.18 -5.35
CA TYR A 219 -1.33 -20.06 -6.51
C TYR A 219 -1.36 -19.30 -7.84
N GLY A 220 -2.07 -18.17 -7.90
CA GLY A 220 -2.11 -17.31 -9.07
C GLY A 220 -0.73 -16.78 -9.48
N ALA A 221 0.07 -16.29 -8.51
CA ALA A 221 1.43 -15.82 -8.77
C ALA A 221 2.36 -16.95 -9.23
N LEU A 222 2.30 -18.13 -8.59
CA LEU A 222 3.07 -19.31 -9.00
C LEU A 222 2.74 -19.76 -10.43
N LYS A 223 1.47 -19.68 -10.82
CA LYS A 223 0.98 -20.13 -12.14
C LYS A 223 1.48 -19.26 -13.29
N VAL A 224 1.62 -17.95 -13.09
CA VAL A 224 1.99 -17.01 -14.17
C VAL A 224 3.48 -16.70 -14.24
N ALA A 225 4.24 -16.96 -13.16
CA ALA A 225 5.67 -16.73 -13.14
C ALA A 225 6.42 -17.74 -14.03
N ARG A 226 7.50 -17.28 -14.67
CA ARG A 226 8.36 -18.16 -15.49
C ARG A 226 9.23 -19.10 -14.66
N CYS A 227 9.51 -18.73 -13.41
CA CYS A 227 10.32 -19.49 -12.49
C CYS A 227 9.74 -19.40 -11.08
N ILE A 228 9.87 -20.48 -10.32
CA ILE A 228 9.52 -20.51 -8.89
C ILE A 228 10.82 -20.63 -8.10
N CYS A 229 11.11 -19.64 -7.27
CA CYS A 229 12.26 -19.67 -6.38
C CYS A 229 12.05 -20.75 -5.31
N THR A 230 13.12 -21.50 -5.00
CA THR A 230 13.09 -22.52 -3.94
C THR A 230 13.03 -21.92 -2.52
N HIS A 231 13.24 -20.61 -2.39
CA HIS A 231 13.23 -19.88 -1.12
C HIS A 231 11.92 -19.10 -0.95
N SER A 232 11.46 -19.03 0.29
CA SER A 232 10.37 -18.16 0.71
C SER A 232 10.87 -16.74 1.04
N ASN A 233 9.93 -15.81 1.26
CA ASN A 233 10.23 -14.46 1.77
C ASN A 233 11.05 -14.46 3.09
N ASN A 234 10.91 -15.49 3.92
CA ASN A 234 11.64 -15.67 5.17
C ASN A 234 13.05 -16.28 4.98
N GLN A 235 13.48 -16.52 3.75
CA GLN A 235 14.73 -17.21 3.42
C GLN A 235 15.60 -16.40 2.45
N ASN A 236 15.57 -15.07 2.56
CA ASN A 236 16.37 -14.15 1.73
C ASN A 236 16.21 -14.36 0.21
N ALA A 237 15.00 -14.74 -0.22
CA ALA A 237 14.71 -15.05 -1.62
C ALA A 237 15.15 -13.95 -2.60
N ILE A 238 14.88 -12.68 -2.29
CA ILE A 238 15.26 -11.56 -3.16
C ILE A 238 16.77 -11.51 -3.36
N ALA A 239 17.56 -11.60 -2.29
CA ALA A 239 19.02 -11.56 -2.36
C ALA A 239 19.57 -12.74 -3.18
N ASN A 240 18.98 -13.94 -3.01
CA ASN A 240 19.36 -15.13 -3.77
C ASN A 240 19.10 -14.95 -5.27
N ILE A 241 17.91 -14.47 -5.64
CA ILE A 241 17.50 -14.27 -7.04
C ILE A 241 18.41 -13.23 -7.71
N VAL A 242 18.62 -12.07 -7.06
CA VAL A 242 19.48 -11.01 -7.60
C VAL A 242 20.92 -11.49 -7.77
N TYR A 243 21.48 -12.17 -6.77
CA TYR A 243 22.84 -12.70 -6.84
C TYR A 243 23.00 -13.71 -7.99
N LYS A 244 22.06 -14.66 -8.13
CA LYS A 244 22.10 -15.65 -9.20
C LYS A 244 21.96 -15.02 -10.58
N THR A 245 21.05 -14.06 -10.73
CA THR A 245 20.82 -13.32 -11.98
C THR A 245 22.10 -12.59 -12.43
N ILE A 246 22.73 -11.83 -11.52
CA ILE A 246 23.97 -11.08 -11.84
C ILE A 246 25.14 -12.03 -12.16
N LYS A 247 25.18 -13.22 -11.55
CA LYS A 247 26.22 -14.23 -11.80
C LYS A 247 25.92 -15.16 -12.98
N GLY A 248 24.80 -15.02 -13.68
CA GLY A 248 24.41 -15.91 -14.77
C GLY A 248 24.13 -17.35 -14.32
N LYS A 249 23.71 -17.55 -13.07
CA LYS A 249 23.39 -18.88 -12.50
C LYS A 249 21.88 -19.16 -12.59
N GLN A 250 21.51 -20.44 -12.68
CA GLN A 250 20.10 -20.86 -12.64
C GLN A 250 19.44 -20.51 -11.30
N ILE A 251 18.28 -19.85 -11.38
CA ILE A 251 17.44 -19.39 -10.25
C ILE A 251 16.72 -20.57 -9.60
#